data_AF-Q36608-F1
#
_entry.id   AF-Q36608-F1
#
_cell.length_a   1.000
_cell.length_b   1.000
_cell.length_c   1.000
_cell.angle_alpha   90.00
_cell.angle_beta   90.00
_cell.angle_gamma   90.00
#
_symmetry.space_group_name_H-M   'P 1'
#
loop_
_entity.id
_entity.type
_entity.pdbx_description
1 polymer ?
#
loop_
_entity_poly.entity_id
_entity_poly.type
_entity_poly.pdbx_seq_one_letter_code
_entity_poly.pdbx_strand_id
1 'polypeptide(L)'
;HHAILAGLKEQAVYALVATVRLAPVFTGFQGIEYYEAPFTIPDGIYGSTFFLATGFYGFYVIIGTIFSIICGIREYMGHFSP
;
A
#
# COMPACT_ATOMS: atom_id res chain seq x y z
N HIS A 1 -6.39 -12.82 -5.09
CA HIS A 1 -7.50 -12.83 -6.08
C HIS A 1 -7.79 -14.23 -6.60
N HIS A 2 -6.92 -14.84 -7.42
CA HIS A 2 -7.16 -16.20 -7.94
C HIS A 2 -7.36 -17.27 -6.87
N ALA A 3 -6.65 -17.18 -5.73
CA ALA A 3 -6.85 -18.09 -4.61
C ALA A 3 -8.28 -18.01 -4.02
N ILE A 4 -8.88 -16.82 -3.96
CA ILE A 4 -10.27 -16.64 -3.50
C ILE A 4 -11.23 -17.32 -4.48
N LEU A 5 -11.10 -17.03 -5.77
CA LEU A 5 -11.92 -17.63 -6.83
C LEU A 5 -11.78 -19.16 -6.93
N ALA A 6 -10.61 -19.69 -6.59
CA ALA A 6 -10.35 -21.13 -6.55
C ALA A 6 -10.79 -21.79 -5.23
N GLY A 7 -11.36 -21.05 -4.27
CA GLY A 7 -11.72 -21.55 -2.94
C GLY A 7 -10.53 -21.89 -2.03
N LEU A 8 -9.32 -21.48 -2.43
CA LEU A 8 -8.05 -21.71 -1.73
C LEU A 8 -7.83 -20.63 -0.65
N LYS A 9 -8.58 -20.73 0.44
CA LYS A 9 -8.64 -19.70 1.51
C LYS A 9 -7.29 -19.41 2.17
N GLU A 10 -6.53 -20.43 2.54
CA GLU A 10 -5.21 -20.22 3.18
C GLU A 10 -4.25 -19.47 2.26
N GLN A 11 -4.20 -19.86 0.99
CA GLN A 11 -3.37 -19.21 -0.02
C GLN A 11 -3.81 -17.76 -0.26
N ALA A 12 -5.12 -17.48 -0.19
CA ALA A 12 -5.64 -16.12 -0.27
C ALA A 12 -5.18 -15.26 0.91
N VAL A 13 -5.25 -15.78 2.14
CA VAL A 13 -4.73 -15.10 3.34
C VAL A 13 -3.22 -14.87 3.22
N TYR A 14 -2.43 -15.88 2.85
CA TYR A 14 -0.98 -15.73 2.70
C TYR A 14 -0.60 -14.68 1.66
N ALA A 15 -1.29 -14.67 0.51
CA ALA A 15 -1.07 -13.65 -0.51
C ALA A 15 -1.42 -12.24 -0.02
N LEU A 16 -2.56 -12.08 0.68
CA LEU A 16 -2.96 -10.78 1.26
C LEU A 16 -1.97 -10.29 2.31
N VAL A 17 -1.50 -11.18 3.19
CA VAL A 17 -0.47 -10.85 4.20
C VAL A 17 0.84 -10.45 3.54
N ALA A 18 1.27 -11.15 2.49
CA ALA A 18 2.47 -10.78 1.73
C ALA A 18 2.35 -9.36 1.14
N THR A 19 1.21 -9.05 0.50
CA THR A 19 0.95 -7.71 -0.06
C THR A 19 0.95 -6.63 1.03
N VAL A 20 0.26 -6.87 2.15
CA VAL A 20 0.23 -5.94 3.29
C VAL A 20 1.61 -5.73 3.88
N ARG A 21 2.49 -6.73 3.90
CA ARG A 21 3.88 -6.58 4.39
C ARG A 21 4.76 -5.75 3.47
N LEU A 22 4.55 -5.83 2.15
CA LEU A 22 5.29 -5.03 1.19
C LEU A 22 4.91 -3.54 1.24
N ALA A 23 3.69 -3.22 1.66
CA ALA A 23 3.23 -1.83 1.69
C ALA A 23 4.00 -0.93 2.68
N PRO A 24 4.25 -1.30 3.96
CA PRO A 24 5.12 -0.55 4.86
C PRO A 24 6.55 -0.43 4.36
N VAL A 25 7.07 -1.44 3.64
CA VAL A 25 8.39 -1.37 3.01
C VAL A 25 8.40 -0.26 1.96
N PHE A 26 7.41 -0.26 1.06
CA PHE A 26 7.24 0.79 0.06
C PHE A 26 7.10 2.18 0.70
N THR A 27 6.19 2.35 1.67
CA THR A 27 5.96 3.63 2.34
C THR A 27 7.19 4.09 3.14
N GLY A 28 7.94 3.16 3.74
CA GLY A 28 9.20 3.45 4.42
C GLY A 28 10.25 3.98 3.47
N PHE A 29 10.46 3.33 2.32
CA PHE A 29 11.37 3.82 1.28
C PHE A 29 10.93 5.17 0.72
N GLN A 30 9.63 5.41 0.54
CA GLN A 30 9.10 6.73 0.15
C GLN A 30 9.43 7.81 1.19
N GLY A 31 9.41 7.46 2.49
CA GLY A 31 9.84 8.34 3.57
C GLY A 31 11.33 8.65 3.54
N ILE A 32 12.18 7.64 3.23
CA ILE A 32 13.62 7.83 3.05
C ILE A 32 13.88 8.75 1.86
N GLU A 33 13.20 8.55 0.73
CA GLU A 33 13.31 9.45 -0.44
C GLU A 33 13.00 10.90 -0.07
N TYR A 34 11.94 11.15 0.71
CA TYR A 34 11.61 12.51 1.15
C TYR A 34 12.62 13.10 2.13
N TYR A 35 13.23 12.27 2.97
CA TYR A 35 14.25 12.71 3.92
C TYR A 35 15.59 13.02 3.24
N GLU A 36 15.97 12.23 2.25
CA GLU A 36 17.24 12.38 1.52
C GLU A 36 17.15 13.34 0.32
N ALA A 37 15.94 13.77 -0.07
CA ALA A 37 15.74 14.68 -1.19
C ALA A 37 16.55 15.98 -1.02
N PRO A 38 17.37 16.39 -2.02
CA PRO A 38 18.18 17.61 -1.95
C PRO A 38 17.37 18.89 -2.24
N PHE A 39 16.05 18.78 -2.26
CA PHE A 39 15.09 19.85 -2.52
C PHE A 39 13.85 19.62 -1.66
N THR A 40 13.05 20.68 -1.51
CA THR A 40 11.91 20.78 -0.61
C THR A 40 10.68 21.29 -1.37
N ILE A 41 9.52 21.26 -0.72
CA ILE A 41 8.25 21.75 -1.29
C ILE A 41 8.34 23.17 -1.87
N PRO A 42 8.95 24.18 -1.19
CA PRO A 42 9.05 25.53 -1.74
C PRO A 42 10.08 25.70 -2.87
N ASP A 43 10.81 24.66 -3.28
CA ASP A 43 11.84 24.74 -4.34
C ASP A 43 11.23 24.74 -5.75
N GLY A 44 10.48 25.81 -6.03
CA GLY A 44 9.91 26.12 -7.35
C GLY A 44 8.88 25.09 -7.84
N ILE A 45 8.65 25.09 -9.15
CA ILE A 45 7.63 24.24 -9.77
C ILE A 45 7.97 22.75 -9.66
N TYR A 46 9.26 22.40 -9.68
CA TYR A 46 9.70 21.01 -9.57
C TYR A 46 9.42 20.46 -8.16
N GLY A 47 9.92 21.10 -7.11
CA GLY A 47 9.72 20.65 -5.73
C GLY A 47 8.23 20.58 -5.36
N SER A 48 7.49 21.65 -5.64
CA SER A 48 6.05 21.70 -5.37
C SER A 48 5.26 20.61 -6.11
N THR A 49 5.50 20.39 -7.40
CA THR A 49 4.79 19.36 -8.18
C THR A 49 5.20 17.95 -7.76
N PHE A 50 6.49 17.72 -7.50
CA PHE A 50 7.03 16.44 -7.05
C PHE A 50 6.36 15.99 -5.76
N PHE A 51 6.46 16.80 -4.69
CA PHE A 51 5.94 16.43 -3.36
C PHE A 51 4.41 16.39 -3.32
N LEU A 52 3.72 17.20 -4.12
CA LEU A 52 2.26 17.13 -4.24
C LEU A 52 1.84 15.79 -4.87
N ALA A 53 2.38 15.45 -6.03
CA ALA A 53 1.98 14.24 -6.75
C ALA A 53 2.36 12.96 -5.99
N THR A 54 3.59 12.87 -5.51
CA THR A 54 4.08 11.71 -4.74
C THR A 54 3.42 11.64 -3.37
N GLY A 55 3.15 12.78 -2.73
CA GLY A 55 2.45 12.85 -1.45
C GLY A 55 1.02 12.33 -1.53
N PHE A 56 0.26 12.77 -2.54
CA PHE A 56 -1.08 12.25 -2.81
C PHE A 56 -1.06 10.75 -3.13
N TYR A 57 -0.13 10.31 -3.99
CA TYR A 57 0.03 8.89 -4.26
C TYR A 57 0.33 8.07 -2.98
N GLY A 58 1.25 8.53 -2.14
CA GLY A 58 1.56 7.91 -0.86
C GLY A 58 0.34 7.82 0.08
N PHE A 59 -0.49 8.87 0.12
CA PHE A 59 -1.77 8.84 0.83
C PHE A 59 -2.73 7.77 0.29
N TYR A 60 -2.87 7.65 -1.03
CA TYR A 60 -3.67 6.59 -1.65
C TYR A 60 -3.12 5.19 -1.34
N VAL A 61 -1.79 5.02 -1.28
CA VAL A 61 -1.17 3.74 -0.88
C VAL A 61 -1.52 3.39 0.57
N ILE A 62 -1.51 4.35 1.50
CA ILE A 62 -1.90 4.12 2.91
C ILE A 62 -3.36 3.66 2.99
N ILE A 63 -4.28 4.34 2.30
CA ILE A 63 -5.70 3.92 2.26
C ILE A 63 -5.82 2.51 1.67
N GLY A 64 -5.14 2.23 0.55
CA GLY A 64 -5.15 0.91 -0.08
C GLY A 64 -4.58 -0.19 0.81
N THR A 65 -3.60 0.14 1.65
CA THR A 65 -3.03 -0.77 2.65
C THR A 65 -4.03 -1.10 3.74
N ILE A 66 -4.71 -0.09 4.29
CA ILE A 66 -5.79 -0.28 5.28
C ILE A 66 -6.90 -1.13 4.68
N PHE A 67 -7.32 -0.84 3.44
CA PHE A 67 -8.32 -1.63 2.73
C PHE A 67 -7.90 -3.10 2.60
N SER A 68 -6.65 -3.34 2.19
CA SER A 68 -6.11 -4.70 2.06
C SER A 68 -6.00 -5.44 3.39
N ILE A 69 -5.68 -4.74 4.49
CA ILE A 69 -5.68 -5.30 5.85
C ILE A 69 -7.10 -5.75 6.22
N ILE A 70 -8.10 -4.90 6.03
CA ILE A 70 -9.50 -5.24 6.32
C ILE A 70 -9.96 -6.42 5.46
N CYS A 71 -9.62 -6.44 4.17
CA CYS A 71 -9.89 -7.60 3.30
C CYS A 71 -9.20 -8.87 3.79
N GLY A 72 -7.94 -8.79 4.24
CA GLY A 72 -7.21 -9.93 4.81
C GLY A 72 -7.86 -10.48 6.08
N ILE A 73 -8.29 -9.60 7.00
CA ILE A 73 -9.02 -9.99 8.22
C ILE A 73 -10.34 -10.69 7.84
N ARG A 74 -11.08 -10.14 6.88
CA ARG A 74 -12.34 -10.73 6.40
C ARG A 74 -12.16 -12.09 5.74
N GLU A 75 -11.11 -12.26 4.93
CA GLU A 75 -10.78 -13.55 4.32
C GLU A 75 -10.42 -14.58 5.40
N TYR A 76 -9.62 -14.18 6.40
CA TYR A 76 -9.27 -15.04 7.54
C TYR A 76 -10.50 -15.47 8.36
N MET A 77 -11.47 -14.57 8.54
CA MET A 77 -12.77 -14.89 9.17
C MET A 77 -13.72 -15.67 8.24
N GLY A 78 -13.34 -15.91 6.98
CA GLY A 78 -14.13 -16.67 6.01
C GLY A 78 -15.33 -15.91 5.44
N HIS A 79 -15.33 -14.58 5.48
CA HIS A 79 -16.44 -13.75 4.98
C HIS A 79 -16.50 -13.64 3.44
N PHE A 80 -15.45 -14.03 2.72
CA PHE A 80 -15.49 -14.09 1.26
C PHE A 80 -15.83 -15.49 0.77
N SER A 81 -16.65 -15.53 -0.27
CA SER A 81 -16.93 -16.71 -1.08
C SER A 81 -16.13 -16.65 -2.38
N PRO A 82 -15.88 -17.80 -3.01
CA PRO A 82 -15.47 -17.84 -4.42
C PRO A 82 -16.40 -17.05 -5.33
#